data_AF-M1EG82-F1
#
_entry.id   AF-M1EG82-F1
#
_cell.length_a   1.000
_cell.length_b   1.000
_cell.length_c   1.000
_cell.angle_alpha   90.00
_cell.angle_beta   90.00
_cell.angle_gamma   90.00
#
_symmetry.space_group_name_H-M   'P 1'
#
loop_
_entity.id
_entity.type
_entity.pdbx_description
1 polymer ?
#
loop_
_entity_poly.entity_id
_entity_poly.type
_entity_poly.pdbx_seq_one_letter_code
_entity_poly.pdbx_strand_id
1 'polypeptide(L)' 'GKSCYFYHGVHKISDQNTLQTLQGMCKAWDIEELVSLGKKLKACPYYTARELIEDAHIIFCPYNYLLDA' A
#
# COMPACT_ATOMS: atom_id res chain seq x y z
N GLY A 1 7.84 -15.01 18.37
CA GLY A 1 8.11 -13.93 17.41
C GLY A 1 6.95 -12.95 17.45
N LYS A 2 7.21 -11.65 17.43
CA LYS A 2 6.13 -10.64 17.48
C LYS A 2 5.54 -10.51 16.07
N SER A 3 4.28 -10.86 15.89
CA SER A 3 3.53 -10.53 14.68
C SER A 3 3.40 -9.00 14.58
N CYS A 4 3.47 -8.45 13.37
CA CYS A 4 3.29 -7.02 13.16
C CYS A 4 1.82 -6.66 13.41
N TYR A 5 1.56 -5.71 14.31
CA TYR A 5 0.20 -5.26 14.66
C TYR A 5 -0.62 -4.79 13.45
N PHE A 6 0.04 -4.20 12.45
CA PHE A 6 -0.59 -3.65 11.25
C PHE A 6 -0.76 -4.67 10.11
N TYR A 7 -0.07 -5.81 10.16
CA TYR A 7 -0.08 -6.81 9.08
C TYR A 7 -1.48 -7.38 8.86
N HIS A 8 -2.19 -7.67 9.94
CA HIS A 8 -3.55 -8.22 9.84
C HIS A 8 -4.55 -7.25 9.20
N GLY A 9 -4.27 -5.94 9.16
CA GLY A 9 -5.16 -4.95 8.55
C GLY A 9 -4.96 -4.75 7.05
N VAL A 10 -3.96 -5.38 6.44
CA VAL A 10 -3.60 -5.16 5.02
C VAL A 10 -4.76 -5.47 4.08
N HIS A 11 -5.49 -6.57 4.32
CA HIS A 11 -6.66 -7.00 3.53
C HIS A 11 -7.77 -5.95 3.39
N LYS A 12 -7.79 -4.91 4.22
CA LYS A 12 -8.79 -3.84 4.16
C LYS A 12 -8.57 -2.88 3.00
N ILE A 13 -7.34 -2.78 2.49
CA ILE A 13 -6.92 -1.78 1.51
C ILE A 13 -5.96 -2.35 0.45
N SER A 14 -5.89 -3.68 0.35
CA SER A 14 -5.06 -4.37 -0.63
C SER A 14 -5.69 -4.46 -2.02
N ASP A 15 -7.00 -4.28 -2.12
CA ASP A 15 -7.73 -4.21 -3.39
C ASP A 15 -7.77 -2.77 -3.91
N GLN A 16 -7.34 -2.58 -5.16
CA GLN A 16 -7.23 -1.28 -5.80
C GLN A 16 -8.59 -0.58 -5.96
N ASN A 17 -9.69 -1.32 -6.15
CA ASN A 17 -11.04 -0.76 -6.25
C ASN A 17 -11.49 -0.18 -4.90
N THR A 18 -11.33 -0.94 -3.82
CA THR A 18 -11.63 -0.53 -2.45
C THR A 18 -10.80 0.68 -2.07
N LEU A 19 -9.49 0.67 -2.39
CA LEU A 19 -8.60 1.78 -2.12
C LEU A 19 -9.09 3.09 -2.77
N GLN A 20 -9.52 3.06 -4.03
CA GLN A 20 -9.98 4.26 -4.76
C GLN A 20 -11.25 4.90 -4.17
N THR A 21 -12.06 4.14 -3.42
CA THR A 21 -13.23 4.69 -2.73
C THR A 21 -12.87 5.57 -1.53
N LEU A 22 -11.63 5.48 -1.03
CA LEU A 22 -11.16 6.21 0.13
C LEU A 22 -10.74 7.63 -0.26
N GLN A 23 -11.09 8.62 0.57
CA GLN A 23 -10.73 10.01 0.31
C GLN A 23 -9.22 10.17 0.13
N GLY A 24 -8.83 10.80 -0.98
CA GLY A 24 -7.44 11.04 -1.35
C GLY A 24 -6.82 9.95 -2.23
N MET A 25 -7.45 8.78 -2.36
CA MET A 25 -6.90 7.63 -3.08
C MET A 25 -7.48 7.41 -4.48
N CYS A 26 -8.41 8.25 -4.92
CA CYS A 26 -8.97 8.19 -6.28
C CYS A 26 -8.04 8.81 -7.36
N LYS A 27 -6.94 9.42 -6.94
CA LYS A 27 -5.90 10.01 -7.80
C LYS A 27 -4.59 9.27 -7.57
N ALA A 28 -3.56 9.64 -8.34
CA ALA A 28 -2.19 9.23 -8.02
C ALA A 28 -1.87 9.64 -6.58
N TRP A 29 -1.37 8.68 -5.81
CA TRP A 29 -1.03 8.84 -4.41
C TRP A 29 0.46 8.54 -4.18
N ASP A 30 1.03 9.13 -3.14
CA ASP A 30 2.42 8.88 -2.71
C ASP A 30 2.52 8.01 -1.44
N ILE A 31 3.76 7.74 -1.02
CA ILE A 31 4.01 6.87 0.13
C ILE A 31 3.56 7.53 1.44
N GLU A 32 3.63 8.86 1.55
CA GLU A 32 3.19 9.64 2.70
C GLU A 32 1.66 9.55 2.90
N GLU A 33 0.91 9.61 1.80
CA GLU A 33 -0.54 9.41 1.79
C GLU A 33 -0.92 7.98 2.19
N LEU A 34 -0.21 6.97 1.65
CA LEU A 34 -0.46 5.57 2.00
C LEU A 34 -0.13 5.29 3.48
N VAL A 35 0.94 5.88 4.02
CA VAL A 35 1.29 5.78 5.44
C VAL A 35 0.21 6.43 6.31
N SER A 36 -0.29 7.59 5.90
CA SER A 36 -1.35 8.31 6.60
C SER A 36 -2.65 7.48 6.63
N LEU A 37 -2.99 6.83 5.52
CA LEU A 37 -4.14 5.94 5.43
C LEU A 37 -3.95 4.67 6.27
N GLY A 38 -2.80 4.01 6.15
CA GLY A 38 -2.50 2.79 6.90
C GLY A 38 -2.57 3.00 8.42
N LYS A 39 -2.12 4.16 8.92
CA LYS A 39 -2.28 4.55 10.33
C LYS A 39 -3.75 4.66 10.74
N LYS A 40 -4.60 5.28 9.92
CA LYS A 40 -6.05 5.43 10.20
C LYS A 40 -6.77 4.08 10.23
N LEU A 41 -6.42 3.18 9.30
CA LEU A 41 -7.11 1.89 9.13
C LEU A 41 -6.47 0.72 9.89
N LYS A 42 -5.34 0.98 10.57
CA LYS A 42 -4.49 -0.02 11.21
C LYS A 42 -4.04 -1.11 10.23
N ALA A 43 -3.67 -0.69 9.03
CA ALA A 43 -3.15 -1.53 7.94
C ALA A 43 -1.67 -1.19 7.68
N CYS A 44 -0.86 -2.18 7.30
CA CYS A 44 0.57 -1.99 7.10
C CYS A 44 0.85 -1.41 5.70
N PRO A 45 1.36 -0.16 5.58
CA PRO A 45 1.58 0.48 4.28
C PRO A 45 2.52 -0.31 3.38
N TYR A 46 3.56 -0.92 3.94
CA TYR A 46 4.54 -1.71 3.20
C TYR A 46 3.91 -2.92 2.51
N TYR A 47 3.17 -3.74 3.26
CA TYR A 47 2.53 -4.94 2.70
C TYR A 47 1.35 -4.57 1.79
N THR A 48 0.62 -3.50 2.11
CA THR A 48 -0.41 -2.96 1.23
C THR A 48 0.18 -2.53 -0.12
N ALA A 49 1.24 -1.71 -0.13
CA ALA A 49 1.89 -1.29 -1.37
C ALA A 49 2.35 -2.49 -2.19
N ARG A 50 2.90 -3.51 -1.51
CA ARG A 50 3.36 -4.74 -2.16
C ARG A 50 2.23 -5.53 -2.83
N GLU A 51 1.04 -5.58 -2.22
CA GLU A 51 -0.13 -6.25 -2.81
C GLU A 51 -0.72 -5.44 -3.98
N LEU A 52 -0.74 -4.11 -3.85
CA LEU A 52 -1.24 -3.20 -4.90
C LEU A 52 -0.37 -3.16 -6.17
N ILE A 53 0.88 -3.65 -6.11
CA ILE A 53 1.76 -3.75 -7.28
C ILE A 53 1.12 -4.61 -8.39
N GLU A 54 0.36 -5.66 -8.05
CA GLU A 54 -0.24 -6.57 -9.03
C GLU A 54 -1.25 -5.88 -9.95
N ASP A 55 -2.00 -4.90 -9.41
CA ASP A 55 -3.03 -4.15 -10.12
C ASP A 55 -2.57 -2.75 -10.58
N ALA A 56 -1.30 -2.39 -10.33
CA ALA A 56 -0.79 -1.05 -10.61
C ALA A 56 -0.46 -0.84 -12.09
N HIS A 57 -0.94 0.27 -12.66
CA HIS A 57 -0.58 0.68 -14.02
C HIS A 57 0.83 1.27 -14.14
N ILE A 58 1.26 2.03 -13.12
CA ILE A 58 2.55 2.74 -13.08
C ILE A 58 3.11 2.61 -11.67
N ILE A 59 4.37 2.21 -11.55
CA ILE A 59 5.08 2.05 -10.28
C ILE A 59 6.30 2.96 -10.27
N PHE A 60 6.42 3.79 -9.23
CA PHE A 60 7.63 4.55 -8.95
C PHE A 60 8.46 3.79 -7.91
N CYS A 61 9.58 3.21 -8.34
CA CYS A 61 10.50 2.50 -7.45
C CYS A 61 11.97 2.84 -7.76
N PRO A 62 12.86 2.72 -6.77
CA PRO A 62 14.30 2.88 -6.98
C PRO A 62 14.90 1.72 -7.78
N TYR A 63 16.04 1.96 -8.45
CA TYR A 63 16.68 0.98 -9.33
C TYR A 63 17.01 -0.37 -8.67
N ASN A 64 17.32 -0.40 -7.37
CA ASN A 64 17.64 -1.63 -6.66
C ASN A 64 16.47 -2.63 -6.64
N TYR A 65 15.21 -2.18 -6.68
CA TYR A 65 14.05 -3.08 -6.76
C TYR A 65 13.91 -3.75 -8.14
N LEU A 66 14.58 -3.20 -9.16
CA LEU A 66 14.61 -3.79 -10.51
C LEU A 66 15.82 -4.71 -10.71
N LEU A 67 16.94 -4.40 -10.04
CA LEU A 67 18.21 -5.09 -10.23
C LEU A 67 18.41 -6.24 -9.24
N ASP A 68 17.96 -6.09 -8.00
CA ASP A 68 18.09 -7.08 -6.92
C ASP A 68 16.78 -7.88 -6.73
N ALA A 69 16.18 -8.33 -7.84
CA ALA A 69 14.92 -9.07 -7.86
C ALA A 69 15.06 -10.52 -7.35
#